data_AF-A0AA37K5R7-F1
#
_entry.id   AF-A0AA37K5R7-F1
#
_cell.length_a   1.000
_cell.length_b   1.000
_cell.length_c   1.000
_cell.angle_alpha   90.00
_cell.angle_beta   90.00
_cell.angle_gamma   90.00
#
_symmetry.space_group_name_H-M   'P 1'
#
loop_
_entity.id
_entity.type
_entity.pdbx_description
1 polymer ?
#
loop_
_entity_poly.entity_id
_entity_poly.type
_entity_poly.pdbx_seq_one_letter_code
_entity_poly.pdbx_strand_id
1 'polypeptide(L)' 'MNYAIIRNGVVVNMIVIAPYNTSDFPDAVPVGGKPVGIGDGYRDGKFWRDGAEVLSPAEAELAGLQSYYADTQAALPPQE' A
#
# COMPACT_ATOMS: atom_id res chain seq x y z
N MET A 1 -8.84 -9.55 -10.45
CA MET A 1 -8.12 -8.55 -9.62
C MET A 1 -7.20 -9.29 -8.66
N ASN A 2 -6.08 -8.69 -8.25
CA ASN A 2 -5.15 -9.30 -7.29
C ASN A 2 -5.63 -9.08 -5.86
N TYR A 3 -5.59 -10.15 -5.05
CA TYR A 3 -5.96 -10.15 -3.66
C TYR A 3 -4.86 -10.80 -2.81
N ALA A 4 -4.76 -10.34 -1.57
CA ALA A 4 -3.90 -10.91 -0.55
C ALA A 4 -4.73 -11.76 0.43
N ILE A 5 -4.23 -12.94 0.77
CA ILE A 5 -4.74 -13.73 1.90
C ILE A 5 -3.92 -13.38 3.12
N ILE A 6 -4.60 -12.95 4.19
CA ILE A 6 -3.97 -12.51 5.43
C ILE A 6 -4.25 -13.52 6.55
N ARG A 7 -3.21 -13.86 7.31
CA ARG A 7 -3.30 -14.65 8.53
C ARG A 7 -2.45 -13.98 9.61
N ASN A 8 -3.05 -13.74 10.78
CA ASN A 8 -2.41 -13.07 11.91
C ASN A 8 -1.74 -11.73 11.54
N GLY A 9 -2.37 -10.95 10.66
CA GLY A 9 -1.84 -9.66 10.21
C GLY A 9 -0.65 -9.75 9.24
N VAL A 10 -0.38 -10.91 8.65
CA VAL A 10 0.68 -11.12 7.65
C VAL A 10 0.09 -11.69 6.36
N VAL A 11 0.55 -11.21 5.22
CA VAL A 11 0.21 -11.75 3.90
C VAL A 11 0.87 -13.12 3.73
N VAL A 12 0.06 -14.17 3.58
CA VAL A 12 0.56 -15.55 3.44
C VAL A 12 0.39 -16.10 2.02
N ASN A 13 -0.47 -15.49 1.20
CA ASN A 13 -0.67 -15.90 -0.19
C ASN A 13 -1.19 -14.74 -1.05
N MET A 14 -0.95 -14.82 -2.35
CA MET A 14 -1.43 -13.88 -3.36
C MET A 14 -2.24 -14.64 -4.40
N ILE A 15 -3.46 -14.19 -4.67
CA ILE A 15 -4.38 -14.85 -5.60
C ILE A 15 -5.01 -13.86 -6.56
N VAL A 16 -5.47 -14.38 -7.70
CA VAL A 16 -6.28 -13.64 -8.65
C VAL A 16 -7.71 -14.13 -8.53
N ILE A 17 -8.63 -13.24 -8.18
CA ILE A 17 -10.05 -13.56 -8.08
C ILE A 17 -10.81 -12.84 -9.21
N ALA A 18 -11.70 -13.57 -9.88
CA ALA A 18 -12.67 -13.01 -10.80
C ALA A 18 -13.78 -12.28 -10.00
N PRO A 19 -14.26 -11.10 -10.41
CA PRO A 19 -15.16 -10.28 -9.59
C PRO A 19 -16.39 -11.01 -9.04
N TYR A 20 -16.98 -11.91 -9.82
CA TYR A 20 -18.15 -12.70 -9.46
C TYR A 20 -17.87 -13.83 -8.44
N ASN A 21 -16.61 -14.19 -8.17
CA ASN A 21 -16.22 -15.17 -7.16
C ASN A 21 -15.75 -14.54 -5.84
N THR A 22 -15.83 -13.21 -5.70
CA THR A 22 -15.33 -12.53 -4.48
C THR A 22 -16.03 -13.01 -3.20
N SER A 23 -17.29 -13.44 -3.28
CA SER A 23 -18.02 -14.03 -2.15
C SER A 23 -17.44 -15.34 -1.63
N ASP A 24 -16.71 -16.10 -2.46
CA ASP A 24 -16.12 -17.39 -2.09
C ASP A 24 -14.85 -17.21 -1.24
N PHE A 25 -14.31 -15.99 -1.18
CA PHE A 25 -13.07 -15.66 -0.49
C PHE A 25 -13.26 -14.44 0.43
N PRO A 26 -14.08 -14.55 1.50
CA PRO A 26 -14.42 -13.41 2.36
C PRO A 26 -13.21 -12.80 3.09
N ASP A 27 -12.15 -13.58 3.28
CA ASP A 27 -10.91 -13.14 3.94
C ASP A 27 -9.90 -12.48 2.97
N ALA A 28 -10.20 -12.44 1.66
CA ALA A 28 -9.27 -11.93 0.66
C ALA A 28 -9.36 -10.40 0.58
N VAL A 29 -8.21 -9.73 0.76
CA VAL A 29 -8.13 -8.27 0.75
C VAL A 29 -7.65 -7.79 -0.62
N PRO A 30 -8.34 -6.82 -1.26
CA PRO A 30 -7.93 -6.29 -2.55
C PRO A 30 -6.59 -5.55 -2.43
N VAL A 31 -5.66 -5.85 -3.32
CA VAL A 31 -4.31 -5.26 -3.30
C VAL A 31 -4.30 -3.83 -3.84
N GLY A 32 -5.27 -3.46 -4.70
CA GLY A 32 -5.43 -2.09 -5.18
C GLY A 32 -4.25 -1.57 -6.01
N GLY A 33 -3.53 -2.44 -6.72
CA GLY A 33 -2.35 -2.06 -7.52
C GLY A 33 -1.07 -1.80 -6.72
N LYS A 34 -1.10 -1.99 -5.39
CA LYS A 34 0.08 -1.93 -4.54
C LYS A 34 0.98 -3.14 -4.80
N PRO A 35 2.32 -3.01 -4.78
CA PRO A 35 3.26 -4.11 -4.99
C PRO A 35 3.39 -5.00 -3.72
N VAL A 36 2.26 -5.53 -3.26
CA VAL A 36 2.16 -6.40 -2.08
C VAL A 36 2.77 -7.76 -2.36
N GLY A 37 3.49 -8.30 -1.37
CA GLY A 37 4.15 -9.59 -1.40
C GLY A 37 3.86 -10.42 -0.15
N ILE A 38 4.17 -11.71 -0.24
CA ILE A 38 4.11 -12.61 0.93
C ILE A 38 5.12 -12.15 1.98
N GLY A 39 4.70 -12.13 3.24
CA GLY A 39 5.48 -11.62 4.36
C GLY A 39 5.19 -10.15 4.72
N ASP A 40 4.53 -9.39 3.84
CA ASP A 40 4.09 -8.04 4.18
C ASP A 40 3.09 -8.07 5.35
N GLY A 41 3.18 -7.07 6.22
CA GLY A 41 2.23 -6.86 7.29
C GLY A 41 0.94 -6.22 6.76
N TYR A 42 -0.18 -6.54 7.39
CA TYR A 42 -1.48 -5.91 7.15
C TYR A 42 -2.07 -5.43 8.48
N ARG A 43 -2.24 -4.12 8.60
CA ARG A 43 -2.83 -3.45 9.78
C ARG A 43 -3.50 -2.16 9.36
N ASP A 44 -4.62 -1.82 10.01
CA ASP A 44 -5.35 -0.56 9.81
C ASP A 44 -5.72 -0.30 8.34
N GLY A 45 -6.08 -1.36 7.60
CA GLY A 45 -6.44 -1.28 6.19
C GLY A 45 -5.27 -1.11 5.22
N LYS A 46 -4.02 -1.17 5.71
CA LYS A 46 -2.80 -0.85 4.94
C LYS A 46 -1.81 -2.01 4.94
N PHE A 47 -1.03 -2.09 3.88
CA PHE A 47 0.07 -3.03 3.73
C PHE A 47 1.39 -2.39 4.15
N TRP A 48 2.26 -3.17 4.78
CA TRP A 48 3.52 -2.69 5.36
C TRP A 48 4.67 -3.63 5.01
N ARG A 49 5.81 -3.08 4.59
CA ARG A 49 7.04 -3.80 4.33
C ARG A 49 8.19 -3.09 5.03
N ASP A 50 8.95 -3.82 5.85
CA ASP A 50 10.12 -3.30 6.58
C ASP A 50 9.84 -1.99 7.36
N GLY A 51 8.64 -1.85 7.91
CA GLY A 51 8.20 -0.68 8.66
C GLY A 51 7.63 0.48 7.84
N ALA A 52 7.71 0.43 6.51
CA ALA A 52 7.13 1.43 5.60
C ALA A 52 5.79 0.96 5.02
N GLU A 53 4.88 1.90 4.74
CA GLU A 53 3.64 1.59 4.03
C GLU A 53 3.93 1.20 2.57
N VAL A 54 3.32 0.12 2.09
CA VAL A 54 3.43 -0.31 0.70
C VAL A 54 2.48 0.54 -0.15
N LEU A 55 3.07 1.46 -0.92
CA LEU A 55 2.35 2.36 -1.81
C LEU A 55 2.26 1.79 -3.23
N SER A 56 1.18 2.10 -3.93
CA SER A 56 1.12 1.93 -5.38
C SER A 56 2.11 2.90 -6.06
N PRO A 57 2.50 2.64 -7.32
CA PRO A 57 3.42 3.53 -8.03
C PRO A 57 2.99 5.00 -8.03
N ALA A 58 1.71 5.26 -8.30
CA ALA A 58 1.17 6.62 -8.30
C ALA A 58 1.17 7.28 -6.91
N GLU A 59 0.85 6.52 -5.84
CA GLU A 59 0.94 7.02 -4.47
C GLU A 59 2.39 7.35 -4.09
N ALA A 60 3.35 6.51 -4.51
CA ALA A 60 4.77 6.73 -4.26
C ALA A 60 5.31 7.97 -5.01
N GLU A 61 4.90 8.16 -6.26
CA GLU A 61 5.21 9.36 -7.05
C GLU A 61 4.67 10.62 -6.36
N LEU A 62 3.40 10.60 -5.93
CA LEU A 62 2.79 11.73 -5.23
C LEU A 62 3.49 12.01 -3.90
N ALA A 63 3.81 10.97 -3.11
CA ALA A 63 4.54 11.13 -1.86
C ALA A 63 5.93 11.77 -2.08
N GLY A 64 6.65 11.36 -3.12
CA GLY A 64 7.95 11.94 -3.49
C GLY A 64 7.88 13.40 -3.95
N LEU A 65 6.83 13.77 -4.68
CA LEU A 65 6.58 15.17 -5.05
C LEU A 65 6.29 16.02 -3.81
N GLN A 66 5.47 15.51 -2.88
CA GLN A 66 5.14 16.22 -1.64
C GLN A 66 6.37 16.44 -0.77
N SER A 67 7.26 15.43 -0.64
CA SER A 67 8.51 15.61 0.09
C SER A 67 9.41 16.66 -0.56
N TYR A 68 9.52 16.66 -1.89
CA TYR A 68 10.27 17.68 -2.62
C TYR A 68 9.75 19.11 -2.38
N TYR A 69 8.43 19.31 -2.42
CA TYR A 69 7.83 20.63 -2.16
C TYR A 69 7.97 21.06 -0.70
N ALA A 70 7.87 20.12 0.25
CA ALA A 70 8.09 20.41 1.67
C ALA A 70 9.54 20.85 1.95
N ASP A 71 10.51 20.13 1.40
CA ASP A 71 11.93 20.45 1.54
C ASP A 71 12.27 21.81 0.91
N THR A 72 11.70 22.11 -0.26
CA THR A 72 11.91 23.40 -0.93
C THR A 72 11.23 24.56 -0.20
N GLN A 73 10.02 24.38 0.36
CA GLN A 73 9.39 25.41 1.20
C GLN A 73 10.17 25.66 2.50
N ALA A 74 10.70 24.61 3.13
CA ALA A 74 11.51 24.75 4.34
C ALA A 74 12.85 25.47 4.08
N ALA A 75 13.34 25.44 2.85
CA ALA A 75 14.58 26.10 2.42
C ALA A 75 14.39 27.57 1.98
N LEU A 76 13.14 28.07 1.89
CA LEU A 76 12.89 29.49 1.59
C LEU A 76 13.26 30.35 2.82
N PRO A 77 14.00 31.45 2.63
CA PRO A 77 14.24 32.39 3.72
C PRO A 77 12.89 32.93 4.23
N PRO A 78 12.78 33.26 5.54
CA PRO A 78 11.59 33.89 6.08
C PRO A 78 11.23 35.09 5.21
N GLN A 79 9.97 35.18 4.79
CA GLN A 79 9.49 36.38 4.11
C GLN A 79 9.38 37.47 5.18
N GLU A 80 10.26 38.47 5.11
CA GLU A 80 10.25 39.68 5.97
C GLU A 80 8.99 40.54 5.74
#